data_AF-A0A345BZI9-F1
#
_entry.id   AF-A0A345BZI9-F1
#
_cell.length_a   1.000
_cell.length_b   1.000
_cell.length_c   1.000
_cell.angle_alpha   90.00
_cell.angle_beta   90.00
_cell.angle_gamma   90.00
#
_symmetry.space_group_name_H-M   'P 1'
#
loop_
_entity.id
_entity.type
_entity.pdbx_description
1 polymer ?
#
loop_
_entity_poly.entity_id
_entity_poly.type
_entity_poly.pdbx_seq_one_letter_code
_entity_poly.pdbx_strand_id
1 'polypeptide(L)' 'MQVYGWVEDNETAIMRHVVEFKGLFPEQKITTNVIRDWCGAIVSSRKVQRVLAKNFNRVNHGKVSYYI' A
#
# COMPACT_ATOMS: atom_id res chain seq x y z
N MET A 1 -17.34 -23.82 12.83
CA MET A 1 -16.01 -23.82 12.17
C MET A 1 -15.67 -22.37 11.87
N GLN A 2 -14.83 -21.74 12.68
CA GLN A 2 -14.57 -20.30 12.60
C GLN A 2 -13.35 -20.08 11.69
N VAL A 3 -13.60 -19.54 10.50
CA VAL A 3 -12.55 -19.18 9.54
C VAL A 3 -11.78 -17.98 10.09
N TYR A 4 -10.47 -18.16 10.29
CA TYR A 4 -9.50 -17.11 10.62
C TYR A 4 -9.36 -16.15 9.43
N GLY A 5 -10.23 -15.15 9.32
CA GLY A 5 -10.30 -14.24 8.16
C GLY A 5 -9.82 -12.81 8.42
N TRP A 6 -8.59 -12.58 8.93
CA TRP A 6 -8.22 -11.20 9.33
C TRP A 6 -6.86 -10.66 8.87
N VAL A 7 -5.94 -11.49 8.35
CA VAL A 7 -4.61 -10.98 7.94
C VAL A 7 -4.41 -11.00 6.42
N GLU A 8 -4.85 -12.05 5.73
CA GLU A 8 -4.58 -12.23 4.28
C GLU A 8 -5.45 -11.36 3.37
N ASP A 9 -6.69 -11.04 3.76
CA ASP A 9 -7.65 -10.28 2.94
C ASP A 9 -7.16 -8.86 2.60
N ASN A 10 -6.50 -8.22 3.56
CA ASN A 10 -6.12 -6.82 3.45
C ASN A 10 -4.87 -6.57 2.60
N GLU A 11 -3.90 -7.49 2.55
CA GLU A 11 -2.69 -7.28 1.72
C GLU A 11 -3.05 -7.30 0.23
N THR A 12 -3.88 -8.27 -0.18
CA THR A 12 -4.37 -8.38 -1.56
C THR A 12 -5.20 -7.17 -1.96
N ALA A 13 -6.09 -6.69 -1.09
CA ALA A 13 -6.88 -5.48 -1.34
C ALA A 13 -6.01 -4.23 -1.54
N ILE A 14 -5.01 -4.01 -0.67
CA ILE A 14 -4.06 -2.91 -0.82
C ILE A 14 -3.30 -3.02 -2.15
N MET A 15 -2.84 -4.21 -2.52
CA MET A 15 -2.09 -4.40 -3.77
C MET A 15 -2.95 -4.15 -5.02
N ARG A 16 -4.24 -4.55 -5.03
CA ARG A 16 -5.16 -4.22 -6.14
C ARG A 16 -5.26 -2.71 -6.35
N HIS A 17 -5.46 -1.97 -5.26
CA HIS A 17 -5.51 -0.52 -5.29
C HIS A 17 -4.18 0.13 -5.72
N VAL A 18 -3.04 -0.42 -5.32
CA VAL A 18 -1.72 0.06 -5.80
C VAL A 18 -1.58 -0.12 -7.30
N VAL A 19 -2.04 -1.25 -7.85
CA VAL A 19 -2.00 -1.52 -9.30
C VAL A 19 -2.93 -0.55 -10.04
N GLU A 20 -4.16 -0.35 -9.57
CA GLU A 20 -5.09 0.64 -10.12
C GLU A 20 -4.48 2.05 -10.11
N PHE A 21 -3.91 2.46 -8.97
CA PHE A 21 -3.25 3.76 -8.83
C PHE A 21 -2.08 3.92 -9.82
N LYS A 22 -1.20 2.92 -9.95
CA LYS A 22 -0.10 2.93 -10.93
C LYS A 22 -0.60 3.05 -12.36
N GLY A 23 -1.72 2.41 -12.69
CA GLY A 23 -2.34 2.46 -14.02
C GLY A 23 -2.92 3.84 -14.35
N LEU A 24 -3.58 4.48 -13.38
CA LEU A 24 -4.19 5.81 -13.57
C LEU A 24 -3.16 6.95 -13.49
N PHE A 25 -2.11 6.79 -12.69
CA PHE A 25 -1.15 7.83 -12.37
C PHE A 25 0.31 7.33 -12.48
N PRO A 26 0.77 6.94 -13.69
CA PRO A 26 2.08 6.31 -13.87
C PRO A 26 3.27 7.20 -13.47
N GLU A 27 3.11 8.52 -13.52
CA GLU A 27 4.16 9.48 -13.15
C GLU A 27 4.18 9.80 -11.65
N GLN A 28 3.16 9.38 -10.89
CA GLN A 28 3.07 9.66 -9.47
C GLN A 28 3.87 8.66 -8.64
N LYS A 29 4.62 9.17 -7.66
CA LYS A 29 5.38 8.31 -6.74
C LYS A 29 4.44 7.57 -5.79
N ILE A 30 4.67 6.27 -5.62
CA ILE A 30 3.96 5.50 -4.60
C ILE A 30 4.51 5.89 -3.23
N THR A 31 3.68 6.49 -2.39
CA THR A 31 4.01 6.74 -0.99
C THR A 31 2.96 6.09 -0.09
N THR A 32 3.32 5.81 1.16
CA THR A 32 2.38 5.25 2.14
C THR A 32 1.13 6.13 2.30
N ASN A 33 1.30 7.46 2.30
CA ASN A 33 0.18 8.39 2.47
C ASN A 33 -0.74 8.36 1.25
N VAL A 34 -0.18 8.46 0.05
CA VAL A 34 -0.96 8.42 -1.21
C VAL A 34 -1.81 7.15 -1.29
N ILE A 35 -1.21 5.98 -1.02
CA ILE A 35 -1.95 4.70 -1.09
C ILE A 35 -2.97 4.58 0.03
N ARG A 36 -2.65 5.03 1.24
CA ARG A 36 -3.61 5.02 2.35
C ARG A 36 -4.84 5.87 2.00
N ASP A 37 -4.61 7.07 1.50
CA ASP A 37 -5.68 8.02 1.19
C ASP A 37 -6.50 7.50 -0.01
N TRP A 38 -5.84 6.86 -1.00
CA TRP A 38 -6.50 6.16 -2.10
C TRP A 38 -7.40 5.00 -1.62
N CYS A 39 -6.95 4.25 -0.61
CA CYS A 39 -7.77 3.21 0.05
C CYS A 39 -8.84 3.80 1.00
N GLY A 40 -9.14 5.10 0.96
CA GLY A 40 -10.15 5.74 1.82
C GLY A 40 -9.78 5.80 3.29
N ALA A 41 -8.48 5.71 3.63
CA ALA A 41 -7.95 5.72 4.99
C ALA A 41 -8.49 4.63 5.93
N ILE A 42 -9.13 3.59 5.39
CA ILE A 42 -9.65 2.45 6.17
C ILE A 42 -8.51 1.53 6.67
N VAL A 43 -7.34 1.61 6.03
CA VAL A 43 -6.15 0.82 6.35
C VAL A 43 -5.15 1.68 7.12
N SER A 44 -4.57 1.13 8.19
CA SER A 44 -3.52 1.84 8.93
C SER A 44 -2.27 2.08 8.07
N SER A 45 -1.65 3.25 8.23
CA SER A 45 -0.38 3.59 7.55
C SER A 45 0.70 2.53 7.75
N ARG A 46 0.75 1.89 8.94
CA ARG A 46 1.71 0.82 9.25
C ARG A 46 1.50 -0.40 8.37
N LYS A 47 0.23 -0.77 8.10
CA LYS A 47 -0.09 -1.92 7.25
C LYS A 47 0.23 -1.61 5.78
N VAL A 48 -0.15 -0.43 5.29
CA VAL A 48 0.22 0.04 3.94
C VAL A 48 1.74 0.04 3.77
N GLN A 49 2.48 0.60 4.72
CA GLN A 49 3.94 0.62 4.69
C GLN A 49 4.54 -0.80 4.61
N ARG A 50 4.05 -1.74 5.42
CA ARG A 50 4.53 -3.14 5.40
C ARG A 50 4.27 -3.80 4.05
N VAL A 51 3.08 -3.61 3.48
CA VAL A 51 2.73 -4.17 2.17
C VAL A 51 3.60 -3.55 1.08
N LEU A 52 3.79 -2.24 1.07
CA LEU A 52 4.65 -1.57 0.09
C LEU A 52 6.11 -2.02 0.21
N ALA A 53 6.65 -2.10 1.42
CA ALA A 53 8.04 -2.55 1.65
C ALA A 53 8.27 -4.03 1.33
N LYS A 54 7.22 -4.87 1.36
CA LYS A 54 7.29 -6.29 0.99
C LYS A 54 7.27 -6.49 -0.54
N ASN A 55 6.67 -5.58 -1.30
CA ASN A 55 6.42 -5.75 -2.74
C ASN A 55 7.22 -4.81 -3.65
N PHE A 56 7.79 -3.73 -3.11
CA PHE A 56 8.49 -2.70 -3.87
C PHE A 56 9.79 -2.30 -3.20
N ASN A 57 10.69 -1.72 -4.00
CA ASN A 57 11.92 -1.18 -3.46
C ASN A 57 11.65 0.17 -2.82
N ARG A 58 11.96 0.29 -1.53
CA ARG A 58 11.84 1.56 -0.81
C ARG A 58 13.02 2.46 -1.19
N VAL A 59 12.71 3.64 -1.73
CA VAL A 59 13.67 4.69 -2.02
C VAL A 59 13.62 5.74 -0.91
N ASN A 60 14.79 6.04 -0.32
CA ASN A 60 15.01 6.87 0.87
C ASN A 60 14.47 6.29 2.18
N HIS A 61 15.18 6.58 3.28
CA HIS A 61 14.76 6.27 4.65
C HIS A 61 14.29 7.55 5.34
N GLY A 62 12.97 7.81 5.39
CA GLY A 62 12.41 8.94 6.15
C GLY A 62 11.06 9.45 5.65
N LYS A 63 10.79 10.74 5.88
CA LYS A 63 9.52 11.41 5.49
C LYS A 63 9.31 11.47 3.97
N VAL A 64 10.39 11.39 3.20
CA VAL A 64 10.38 11.42 1.73
C VAL A 64 10.49 10.03 1.09
N SER A 65 10.21 8.98 1.87
CA SER A 65 10.21 7.61 1.35
C SER A 65 9.12 7.40 0.31
N TYR A 66 9.49 6.80 -0.80
CA TYR A 66 8.56 6.32 -1.82
C TYR A 66 8.97 4.92 -2.29
N TYR A 67 8.13 4.29 -3.07
CA TYR A 67 8.28 2.92 -3.53
C TYR A 67 8.28 2.88 -5.06
N ILE A 68 9.18 2.07 -5.64
CA ILE A 68 9.27 1.82 -7.08
C ILE A 68 8.96 0.35 -7.40
#